data_AF-A0A2V6TG88-F1
#
_entry.id   AF-A0A2V6TG88-F1
#
_cell.length_a   1.000
_cell.length_b   1.000
_cell.length_c   1.000
_cell.angle_alpha   90.00
_cell.angle_beta   90.00
_cell.angle_gamma   90.00
#
_symmetry.space_group_name_H-M   'P 1'
#
loop_
_entity.id
_entity.type
_entity.pdbx_description
1 polymer ?
#
loop_
_entity_poly.entity_id
_entity_poly.type
_entity_poly.pdbx_seq_one_letter_code
_entity_poly.pdbx_strand_id
1 'polypeptide(L)'
;ELRPIIDKQWERWYVSVNPVLDRAITGDSVKNGFEFSPAAKISYSVTPKVAIGLEYYGALGPVTNFDRGRDQQHQLFPVIDLDLGPKWEFNFGVGFGLTPSTDRLIIKMILGYRFEWGGGTHK
;
A
#
# COMPACT_ATOMS: atom_id res chain seq x y z
N GLU A 1 1.11 -0.05 -15.03
CA GLU A 1 1.80 -0.12 -13.74
C GLU A 1 2.54 -1.46 -13.64
N LEU A 2 3.75 -1.43 -13.11
CA LEU A 2 4.54 -2.59 -12.71
C LEU A 2 4.78 -2.49 -11.19
N ARG A 3 4.19 -3.41 -10.43
CA ARG A 3 4.29 -3.45 -8.96
C ARG A 3 4.91 -4.78 -8.52
N PRO A 4 6.25 -4.88 -8.48
CA PRO A 4 6.90 -5.99 -7.79
C PRO A 4 6.54 -5.95 -6.31
N ILE A 5 6.43 -7.12 -5.69
CA ILE A 5 6.19 -7.25 -4.26
C ILE A 5 7.29 -8.15 -3.72
N ILE A 6 8.06 -7.60 -2.78
CA ILE A 6 9.06 -8.34 -2.02
C ILE A 6 8.59 -8.31 -0.57
N ASP A 7 8.19 -9.46 -0.05
CA ASP A 7 7.71 -9.56 1.32
C ASP A 7 8.36 -10.70 2.10
N LYS A 8 8.23 -10.60 3.42
CA LYS A 8 8.68 -11.64 4.33
C LYS A 8 7.83 -11.60 5.59
N GLN A 9 7.36 -12.77 5.99
CA GLN A 9 6.77 -13.00 7.29
C GLN A 9 7.71 -13.87 8.13
N TRP A 10 7.93 -13.46 9.38
CA TRP A 10 8.63 -14.27 10.37
C TRP A 10 7.96 -14.10 11.73
N GLU A 11 7.59 -15.23 12.34
CA GLU A 11 6.77 -15.25 13.55
C GLU A 11 5.53 -14.35 13.42
N ARG A 12 5.50 -13.24 14.18
CA ARG A 12 4.41 -12.25 14.22
C ARG A 12 4.71 -11.02 13.38
N TRP A 13 5.89 -10.91 12.78
CA TRP A 13 6.28 -9.78 11.95
C TRP A 13 6.00 -10.06 10.48
N TYR A 14 5.46 -9.06 9.81
CA TYR A 14 5.32 -9.03 8.36
C TYR A 14 5.94 -7.73 7.84
N VAL A 15 6.74 -7.83 6.78
CA VAL A 15 7.30 -6.68 6.08
C VAL A 15 7.14 -6.88 4.59
N SER A 16 6.78 -5.81 3.87
CA SER A 16 6.78 -5.78 2.41
C SER A 16 7.34 -4.47 1.87
N VAL A 17 7.95 -4.57 0.69
CA VAL A 17 8.44 -3.44 -0.09
C VAL A 17 8.01 -3.63 -1.54
N ASN A 18 7.39 -2.59 -2.08
CA ASN A 18 6.83 -2.56 -3.42
C ASN A 18 7.50 -1.42 -4.20
N PRO A 19 8.56 -1.68 -4.99
CA PRO A 19 9.20 -0.67 -5.83
C PRO A 19 8.36 -0.42 -7.09
N VAL A 20 7.27 0.33 -6.96
CA VAL A 20 6.28 0.52 -8.03
C VAL A 20 6.83 1.45 -9.12
N LEU A 21 6.68 1.01 -10.37
CA LEU A 21 6.89 1.84 -11.55
C LEU A 21 5.57 1.98 -12.29
N ASP A 22 5.10 3.21 -12.46
CA ASP A 22 3.87 3.50 -13.17
C ASP A 22 4.12 4.44 -14.34
N ARG A 23 3.20 4.46 -15.32
CA ARG A 23 3.31 5.30 -16.50
C ARG A 23 1.90 5.67 -16.94
N ALA A 24 1.65 6.96 -17.08
CA ALA A 24 0.42 7.46 -17.66
C ALA A 24 0.32 7.07 -19.15
N ILE A 25 -0.83 6.53 -19.56
CA ILE A 25 -1.12 6.16 -20.96
C ILE A 25 -1.86 7.31 -21.67
N THR A 26 -2.51 8.21 -20.91
CA THR A 26 -3.23 9.38 -21.43
C THR A 26 -3.12 10.53 -20.42
N GLY A 27 -3.19 11.78 -20.91
CA GLY A 27 -3.12 13.00 -20.09
C GLY A 27 -1.77 13.73 -20.17
N ASP A 28 -1.65 14.83 -19.41
CA ASP A 28 -0.46 15.71 -19.43
C ASP A 28 0.81 14.99 -18.95
N SER A 29 0.66 14.04 -18.03
CA SER A 29 1.77 13.24 -17.46
C SER A 29 2.32 12.17 -18.42
N VAL A 30 1.76 11.98 -19.62
CA VAL A 30 2.31 11.01 -20.61
C VAL A 30 3.75 11.35 -20.98
N LYS A 31 4.10 12.64 -20.97
CA LYS A 31 5.45 13.14 -21.29
C LYS A 31 6.48 12.80 -20.21
N ASN A 32 6.04 12.52 -18.98
CA ASN A 32 6.91 12.22 -17.85
C ASN A 32 7.52 10.81 -17.93
N GLY A 33 6.98 9.93 -18.78
CA GLY A 33 7.48 8.58 -18.93
C GLY A 33 7.10 7.69 -17.74
N PHE A 34 8.05 6.90 -17.24
CA PHE A 34 7.85 6.09 -16.04
C PHE A 34 8.09 6.94 -14.79
N GLU A 35 7.19 6.84 -13.82
CA GLU A 35 7.29 7.44 -12.50
C GLU A 35 7.56 6.36 -11.45
N PHE A 36 8.24 6.72 -10.36
CA PHE A 36 8.60 5.80 -9.28
C PHE A 36 7.83 6.11 -8.00
N SER A 37 7.06 5.12 -7.54
CA SER A 37 6.09 5.27 -6.46
C SER A 37 6.27 4.17 -5.40
N PRO A 38 7.40 4.13 -4.69
CA PRO A 38 7.70 3.04 -3.76
C PRO A 38 6.69 3.01 -2.61
N ALA A 39 6.26 1.81 -2.24
CA ALA A 39 5.45 1.59 -1.06
C ALA A 39 6.11 0.55 -0.15
N ALA A 40 5.86 0.64 1.15
CA ALA A 40 6.34 -0.35 2.11
C ALA A 40 5.31 -0.55 3.22
N LYS A 41 5.30 -1.73 3.82
CA LYS A 41 4.51 -2.06 5.00
C LYS A 41 5.37 -2.80 6.00
N ILE A 42 5.18 -2.49 7.28
CA ILE A 42 5.59 -3.32 8.39
C ILE A 42 4.40 -3.52 9.32
N SER A 43 4.14 -4.73 9.74
CA SER A 43 3.10 -5.03 10.72
C SER A 43 3.51 -6.10 11.70
N TYR A 44 2.85 -6.08 12.85
CA TYR A 44 3.01 -7.03 13.93
C TYR A 44 1.64 -7.61 14.30
N SER A 45 1.51 -8.94 14.23
CA SER A 45 0.33 -9.68 14.66
C SER A 45 0.24 -9.68 16.19
N VAL A 46 -0.64 -8.84 16.73
CA VAL A 46 -0.94 -8.77 18.17
C VAL A 46 -1.73 -10.02 18.60
N THR A 47 -2.66 -10.44 17.75
CA THR A 47 -3.43 -11.68 17.89
C THR A 47 -3.54 -12.37 16.52
N PRO A 48 -4.03 -13.62 16.44
CA PRO A 48 -4.27 -14.28 15.16
C PRO A 48 -5.25 -13.56 14.23
N LYS A 49 -6.02 -12.59 14.73
CA LYS A 49 -7.02 -11.84 13.95
C LYS A 49 -6.73 -10.34 13.86
N VAL A 50 -5.69 -9.85 14.54
CA VAL A 50 -5.43 -8.42 14.68
C VAL A 50 -3.94 -8.18 14.50
N ALA A 51 -3.60 -7.38 13.49
CA ALA A 51 -2.26 -6.84 13.32
C ALA A 51 -2.29 -5.31 13.35
N ILE A 52 -1.24 -4.72 13.89
CA ILE A 52 -1.00 -3.28 13.82
C ILE A 52 0.25 -3.03 12.99
N GLY A 53 0.32 -1.92 12.28
CA GLY A 53 1.44 -1.66 11.41
C GLY A 53 1.62 -0.22 11.01
N LEU A 54 2.64 -0.01 10.18
CA LEU A 54 2.92 1.22 9.49
C LEU A 54 3.02 0.92 7.99
N GLU A 55 2.33 1.72 7.20
CA GLU A 55 2.44 1.72 5.75
C GLU A 55 3.03 3.05 5.28
N TYR A 56 3.90 2.96 4.28
CA TYR A 56 4.52 4.10 3.62
C TYR A 56 4.16 4.09 2.14
N TYR A 57 3.82 5.26 1.62
CA TYR A 57 3.59 5.48 0.20
C TYR A 57 4.37 6.70 -0.26
N GLY A 58 5.20 6.55 -1.29
CA GLY A 58 5.93 7.63 -1.93
C GLY A 58 5.48 7.82 -3.37
N ALA A 59 5.63 9.06 -3.86
CA ALA A 59 5.64 9.39 -5.28
C ALA A 59 6.82 10.33 -5.54
N LEU A 60 7.87 9.82 -6.18
CA LEU A 60 9.13 10.53 -6.39
C LEU A 60 9.17 11.25 -7.75
N GLY A 61 8.16 11.04 -8.60
CA GLY A 61 8.09 11.59 -9.95
C GLY A 61 8.88 10.75 -10.97
N PRO A 62 9.26 11.36 -12.11
CA PRO A 62 9.86 10.66 -13.24
C PRO A 62 11.18 9.96 -12.90
N VAL A 63 11.37 8.71 -13.35
CA VAL A 63 12.63 7.97 -13.13
C VAL A 63 13.85 8.59 -13.79
N THR A 64 13.65 9.41 -14.82
CA THR A 64 14.71 10.13 -15.52
C THR A 64 15.17 11.37 -14.78
N ASN A 65 14.31 11.94 -13.93
CA ASN A 65 14.60 13.12 -13.14
C ASN A 65 13.57 13.22 -12.00
N PHE A 66 13.92 12.67 -10.84
CA PHE A 66 13.04 12.74 -9.67
C PHE A 66 12.73 14.17 -9.28
N ASP A 67 11.53 14.37 -8.74
CA ASP A 67 11.10 15.66 -8.24
C ASP A 67 11.99 16.11 -7.08
N ARG A 68 12.01 17.42 -6.81
CA ARG A 68 12.71 17.93 -5.63
C ARG A 68 12.00 17.41 -4.37
N GLY A 69 12.73 17.18 -3.28
CA GLY A 69 12.13 16.57 -2.07
C GLY A 69 10.88 17.27 -1.51
N ARG A 70 10.70 18.58 -1.74
CA ARG A 70 9.47 19.30 -1.35
C ARG A 70 8.27 19.00 -2.26
N ASP A 71 8.57 18.66 -3.51
CA ASP A 71 7.64 18.40 -4.61
C ASP A 71 7.28 16.90 -4.67
N GLN A 72 8.13 16.02 -4.13
CA GLN A 72 7.84 14.61 -3.89
C GLN A 72 6.72 14.43 -2.86
N GLN A 73 5.91 13.37 -3.04
CA GLN A 73 4.87 13.01 -2.07
C GLN A 73 5.34 11.87 -1.19
N HIS A 74 5.08 11.98 0.11
CA HIS A 74 5.46 10.98 1.11
C HIS A 74 4.38 10.91 2.17
N GLN A 75 3.75 9.74 2.31
CA GLN A 75 2.69 9.49 3.27
C GLN A 75 3.06 8.34 4.20
N LEU A 76 2.77 8.51 5.48
CA LEU A 76 2.85 7.45 6.49
C LEU A 76 1.48 7.18 7.10
N PHE A 77 1.11 5.92 7.19
CA PHE A 77 -0.14 5.45 7.76
C PHE A 77 0.13 4.47 8.89
N PRO A 78 -0.09 4.83 10.17
CA PRO A 78 -0.49 3.84 11.17
C PRO A 78 -1.74 3.11 10.70
N VAL A 79 -1.68 1.78 10.71
CA VAL A 79 -2.76 0.90 10.26
C VAL A 79 -3.10 -0.17 11.28
N ILE A 80 -4.35 -0.62 11.22
CA ILE A 80 -4.84 -1.83 11.86
C ILE A 80 -5.45 -2.74 10.80
N ASP A 81 -5.04 -4.01 10.81
CA ASP A 81 -5.57 -5.08 9.98
C ASP A 81 -6.38 -6.04 10.87
N LEU A 82 -7.61 -6.35 10.46
CA LEU A 82 -8.51 -7.26 11.16
C LEU A 82 -8.97 -8.38 10.21
N ASP A 83 -8.70 -9.62 10.60
CA ASP A 83 -9.24 -10.82 9.95
C ASP A 83 -10.49 -11.28 10.72
N LEU A 84 -11.65 -10.80 10.26
CA LEU A 84 -12.96 -11.03 10.89
C LEU A 84 -13.57 -12.37 10.44
N GLY A 85 -12.80 -13.46 10.60
CA GLY A 85 -13.19 -14.81 10.18
C GLY A 85 -12.71 -15.15 8.76
N PRO A 86 -13.15 -16.29 8.19
CA PRO A 86 -12.60 -16.81 6.94
C PRO A 86 -12.95 -15.99 5.69
N LYS A 87 -13.87 -15.03 5.81
CA LYS A 87 -14.45 -14.32 4.67
C LYS A 87 -14.26 -12.82 4.70
N TRP A 88 -13.95 -12.23 5.84
CA TRP A 88 -13.92 -10.77 5.99
C TRP A 88 -12.53 -10.30 6.39
N GLU A 89 -12.01 -9.35 5.63
CA GLU A 89 -10.74 -8.69 5.89
C GLU A 89 -11.01 -7.18 5.99
N PHE A 90 -10.38 -6.51 6.95
CA PHE A 90 -10.54 -5.09 7.17
C PHE A 90 -9.20 -4.43 7.43
N ASN A 91 -8.88 -3.36 6.69
CA ASN A 91 -7.71 -2.52 6.91
C ASN A 91 -8.18 -1.09 7.13
N PHE A 92 -7.75 -0.48 8.23
CA PHE A 92 -8.00 0.92 8.52
C PHE A 92 -6.69 1.64 8.80
N GLY A 93 -6.55 2.85 8.25
CA GLY A 93 -5.35 3.65 8.40
C GLY A 93 -5.62 5.14 8.44
N VAL A 94 -4.78 5.87 9.17
CA VAL A 94 -4.77 7.33 9.19
C VAL A 94 -3.45 7.80 8.62
N GLY A 95 -3.48 8.41 7.44
CA GLY A 95 -2.31 8.87 6.69
C GLY A 95 -1.92 10.29 7.05
N PHE A 96 -0.62 10.52 7.19
CA PHE A 96 -0.03 11.83 7.42
C PHE A 96 0.96 12.14 6.28
N GLY A 97 0.79 13.30 5.66
CA GLY A 97 1.73 13.81 4.67
C GLY A 97 3.00 14.35 5.30
N LEU A 98 4.16 13.95 4.79
CA LEU A 98 5.48 14.37 5.27
C LEU A 98 6.08 15.54 4.47
N THR A 99 5.46 15.91 3.35
CA THR A 99 5.90 17.01 2.48
C THR A 99 4.76 17.96 2.13
N PRO A 100 5.06 19.21 1.72
CA PRO A 100 4.05 20.17 1.30
C PRO A 100 3.18 19.72 0.13
N SER A 101 3.73 18.89 -0.77
CA SER A 101 3.00 18.32 -1.92
C SER A 101 2.11 17.12 -1.56
N THR A 102 2.07 16.73 -0.29
CA THR A 102 1.25 15.63 0.18
C THR A 102 0.03 16.14 0.95
N ASP A 103 -1.13 15.51 0.77
CA ASP A 103 -2.28 15.74 1.65
C ASP A 103 -1.89 15.54 3.12
N ARG A 104 -2.22 16.53 3.96
CA ARG A 104 -1.78 16.55 5.36
C ARG A 104 -2.38 15.41 6.18
N LEU A 105 -3.63 15.05 5.90
CA LEU A 105 -4.37 14.03 6.62
C LEU A 105 -5.28 13.27 5.64
N ILE A 106 -5.15 11.95 5.61
CA ILE A 106 -6.02 11.05 4.85
C ILE A 106 -6.56 9.97 5.79
N ILE A 107 -7.81 9.57 5.61
CA ILE A 107 -8.36 8.38 6.28
C ILE A 107 -8.59 7.31 5.21
N LYS A 108 -8.07 6.11 5.45
CA LYS A 108 -8.20 4.96 4.57
C LYS A 108 -8.95 3.85 5.27
N MET A 109 -9.90 3.24 4.57
CA MET A 109 -10.62 2.06 5.01
C MET A 109 -10.82 1.12 3.83
N ILE A 110 -10.41 -0.13 3.98
CA ILE A 110 -10.58 -1.20 2.99
C ILE A 110 -11.36 -2.32 3.64
N LEU A 111 -12.43 -2.75 2.97
CA LEU A 111 -13.26 -3.88 3.38
C LEU A 111 -13.23 -4.94 2.28
N GLY A 112 -12.69 -6.11 2.62
CA GLY A 112 -12.64 -7.27 1.75
C GLY A 112 -13.68 -8.31 2.16
N TYR A 113 -14.36 -8.89 1.17
CA TYR A 113 -15.22 -10.05 1.37
C TYR A 113 -14.89 -11.16 0.36
N ARG A 114 -14.61 -12.37 0.85
CA ARG A 114 -14.36 -13.55 0.02
C ARG A 114 -15.67 -14.23 -0.34
N PHE A 115 -15.99 -14.24 -1.63
CA PHE A 115 -17.09 -15.01 -2.19
C PHE A 115 -16.62 -16.44 -2.49
N GLU A 116 -17.33 -17.42 -1.93
CA GLU A 116 -17.20 -18.81 -2.35
C GLU A 116 -18.30 -19.07 -3.37
N TRP A 117 -17.93 -19.24 -4.63
CA TRP A 117 -18.84 -19.72 -5.66
C TRP A 117 -18.76 -21.25 -5.67
N GLY A 118 -19.85 -21.92 -5.27
CA GLY A 118 -19.87 -23.37 -5.06
C GLY A 118 -19.95 -24.17 -6.36
N GLY A 119 -19.12 -25.21 -6.48
CA GLY A 119 -19.24 -26.22 -7.53
C GLY A 119 -18.05 -27.18 -7.68
N GLY A 120 -17.53 -27.73 -6.59
CA GLY A 120 -16.45 -28.72 -6.65
C GLY A 120 -16.44 -29.64 -5.43
N THR A 121 -17.43 -30.53 -5.34
CA THR A 121 -17.33 -31.74 -4.51
C THR A 121 -16.08 -32.52 -4.93
N HIS A 122 -15.01 -32.43 -4.15
CA HIS A 122 -14.03 -33.49 -4.12
C HIS A 122 -14.47 -34.49 -3.05
N LYS A 123 -14.98 -35.63 -3.53
CA LYS A 123 -15.01 -36.88 -2.78
C LYS A 123 -13.59 -37.32 -2.45
#